data_AF-A0A293MR98-F1
#
_entry.id   AF-A0A293MR98-F1
#
_cell.length_a   1.000
_cell.length_b   1.000
_cell.length_c   1.000
_cell.angle_alpha   90.00
_cell.angle_beta   90.00
_cell.angle_gamma   90.00
#
_symmetry.space_group_name_H-M   'P 1'
#
loop_
_entity.id
_entity.type
_entity.pdbx_description
1 polymer ?
#
loop_
_entity_poly.entity_id
_entity_poly.type
_entity_poly.pdbx_seq_one_letter_code
_entity_poly.pdbx_strand_id
1 'polypeptide(L)'
;MGRNRTVSSSAIARAVADASAGEFASAIETLVTAISLIKQSKVANDDRCKILISSLQDTLHGIESKSYCSRSQLSAGHTAWH
;
A
#
# COMPACT_ATOMS: atom_id res chain seq x y z
N MET A 1 19.83 -4.48 9.76
CA MET A 1 18.64 -3.63 9.54
C MET A 1 18.59 -2.86 8.22
N GLY A 2 19.65 -2.81 7.39
CA GLY A 2 19.62 -2.05 6.13
C GLY A 2 18.57 -2.54 5.12
N ARG A 3 18.43 -3.87 4.96
CA ARG A 3 17.59 -4.47 3.92
C ARG A 3 16.09 -4.17 4.10
N ASN A 4 15.56 -4.25 5.32
CA ASN A 4 14.14 -3.96 5.58
C ASN A 4 13.82 -2.48 5.31
N ARG A 5 14.71 -1.56 5.71
CA ARG A 5 14.51 -0.13 5.46
C ARG A 5 14.50 0.19 3.96
N THR A 6 15.40 -0.42 3.18
CA THR A 6 15.39 -0.30 1.72
C THR A 6 14.13 -0.88 1.11
N VAL A 7 13.73 -2.10 1.51
CA VAL A 7 12.50 -2.75 1.03
C VAL A 7 11.27 -1.90 1.31
N SER A 8 11.11 -1.40 2.54
CA SER A 8 10.00 -0.52 2.92
C SER A 8 9.98 0.75 2.08
N SER A 9 11.12 1.45 1.98
CA SER A 9 11.19 2.72 1.25
C SER A 9 10.88 2.54 -0.24
N SER A 10 11.42 1.49 -0.86
CA SER A 10 11.15 1.17 -2.26
C SER A 10 9.69 0.77 -2.48
N ALA A 11 9.12 -0.04 -1.58
CA ALA A 11 7.73 -0.48 -1.69
C ALA A 11 6.75 0.69 -1.56
N ILE A 12 6.98 1.61 -0.62
CA ILE A 12 6.15 2.82 -0.46
C ILE A 12 6.26 3.69 -1.71
N ALA A 13 7.48 3.98 -2.19
CA ALA A 13 7.68 4.82 -3.37
C ALA A 13 6.99 4.23 -4.60
N ARG A 14 7.10 2.91 -4.79
CA ARG A 14 6.46 2.17 -5.88
C ARG A 14 4.94 2.21 -5.77
N ALA A 15 4.40 1.85 -4.61
CA ALA A 15 2.95 1.83 -4.39
C ALA A 15 2.31 3.22 -4.55
N VAL A 16 3.00 4.29 -4.12
CA VAL A 16 2.54 5.66 -4.35
C VAL A 16 2.52 5.99 -5.85
N ALA A 17 3.57 5.63 -6.59
CA ALA A 17 3.62 5.86 -8.04
C ALA A 17 2.52 5.08 -8.78
N ASP A 18 2.34 3.79 -8.45
CA ASP A 18 1.30 2.93 -9.03
C ASP A 18 -0.11 3.48 -8.71
N ALA A 19 -0.36 3.88 -7.46
CA ALA A 19 -1.63 4.48 -7.05
C ALA A 19 -1.91 5.81 -7.77
N SER A 20 -0.87 6.63 -8.00
CA SER A 20 -0.97 7.85 -8.81
C SER A 20 -1.28 7.56 -10.29
N ALA A 21 -0.87 6.41 -10.81
CA ALA A 21 -1.21 5.95 -12.16
C ALA A 21 -2.61 5.29 -12.25
N GLY A 22 -3.29 5.11 -11.11
CA GLY A 22 -4.57 4.38 -11.03
C GLY A 22 -4.41 2.87 -10.91
N GLU A 23 -3.18 2.36 -10.82
CA GLU A 23 -2.86 0.94 -10.65
C GLU A 23 -2.90 0.52 -9.18
N PHE A 24 -4.07 0.72 -8.56
CA PHE A 24 -4.25 0.43 -7.14
C PHE A 24 -4.02 -1.05 -6.79
N ALA A 25 -4.36 -1.98 -7.68
CA ALA A 25 -4.15 -3.41 -7.46
C ALA A 25 -2.65 -3.75 -7.29
N SER A 26 -1.82 -3.26 -8.21
CA SER A 26 -0.36 -3.43 -8.19
C SER A 26 0.27 -2.76 -6.96
N ALA A 27 -0.22 -1.57 -6.60
CA ALA A 27 0.22 -0.85 -5.41
C ALA A 27 -0.03 -1.64 -4.11
N ILE A 28 -1.23 -2.20 -3.97
CA ILE A 28 -1.63 -2.98 -2.79
C ILE A 28 -0.79 -4.26 -2.69
N GLU A 29 -0.65 -5.01 -3.78
CA GLU A 29 0.16 -6.24 -3.81
C GLU A 29 1.62 -5.96 -3.40
N THR A 30 2.18 -4.86 -3.89
CA THR A 30 3.55 -4.43 -3.55
C THR A 30 3.71 -4.20 -2.04
N LEU A 31 2.76 -3.52 -1.41
CA LEU A 31 2.80 -3.24 0.02
C LEU A 31 2.59 -4.52 0.86
N VAL A 32 1.64 -5.37 0.50
CA VAL A 32 1.40 -6.67 1.17
C VAL A 32 2.64 -7.57 1.10
N THR A 33 3.30 -7.59 -0.06
CA THR A 33 4.53 -8.34 -0.29
C THR A 33 5.66 -7.81 0.60
N ALA A 34 5.86 -6.49 0.65
CA ALA A 34 6.88 -5.88 1.51
C ALA A 34 6.65 -6.16 3.00
N ILE A 35 5.41 -6.06 3.48
CA ILE A 35 5.04 -6.40 4.86
C ILE A 35 5.37 -7.86 5.15
N SER A 36 4.99 -8.78 4.25
CA SER A 36 5.23 -10.21 4.40
C SER A 36 6.72 -10.54 4.44
N LEU A 37 7.54 -9.86 3.64
CA LEU A 37 8.99 -10.01 3.65
C LEU A 37 9.62 -9.52 4.96
N ILE A 38 9.12 -8.43 5.53
CA ILE A 38 9.63 -7.90 6.80
C ILE A 38 9.20 -8.80 7.96
N LYS A 39 7.96 -9.30 7.97
CA LYS A 39 7.45 -10.23 8.99
C LYS A 39 8.20 -11.57 9.00
N GLN A 40 8.67 -12.04 7.84
CA GLN A 40 9.49 -13.25 7.73
C GLN A 40 10.98 -13.00 8.03
N SER A 41 11.39 -11.73 8.17
CA SER A 41 12.77 -11.36 8.48
C SER A 41 13.12 -11.70 9.93
N LYS A 42 14.35 -12.14 10.19
CA LYS A 42 14.84 -12.51 11.55
C LYS A 42 14.72 -11.38 12.59
N VAL A 43 14.60 -10.13 12.13
CA VAL A 43 14.47 -8.92 12.97
C VAL A 43 13.03 -8.40 13.05
N ALA A 44 12.02 -9.16 12.61
CA ALA A 44 10.62 -8.72 12.61
C ALA A 44 10.10 -8.28 13.98
N ASN A 45 10.61 -8.87 15.06
CA ASN A 45 10.21 -8.54 16.43
C ASN A 45 10.86 -7.27 16.99
N ASP A 46 11.82 -6.68 16.27
CA ASP A 46 12.46 -5.44 16.68
C ASP A 46 11.52 -4.24 16.50
N ASP A 47 11.52 -3.30 17.45
CA ASP A 47 10.63 -2.15 17.42
C ASP A 47 10.79 -1.30 16.16
N ARG A 48 12.00 -1.25 15.58
CA ARG A 48 12.21 -0.56 14.31
C ARG A 48 11.51 -1.25 13.15
N CYS A 49 11.46 -2.58 13.14
CA CYS A 49 10.72 -3.32 12.11
C CYS A 49 9.21 -3.22 12.32
N LYS A 50 8.74 -3.17 13.56
CA LYS A 50 7.33 -2.89 13.87
C LYS A 50 6.90 -1.53 13.32
N ILE A 51 7.72 -0.49 13.53
CA ILE A 51 7.47 0.85 12.96
C ILE A 51 7.38 0.79 11.44
N LEU A 52 8.31 0.10 10.77
CA LEU A 52 8.28 -0.05 9.31
C LEU A 52 7.03 -0.78 8.81
N ILE A 53 6.60 -1.83 9.51
CA ILE A 53 5.36 -2.56 9.20
C ILE A 53 4.16 -1.63 9.35
N SER A 54 4.07 -0.88 10.46
CA SER A 54 2.99 0.09 10.67
C SER A 54 2.97 1.15 9.57
N SER A 55 4.12 1.69 9.16
CA SER A 55 4.18 2.67 8.05
C SER A 55 3.69 2.09 6.72
N LEU A 56 4.04 0.83 6.43
CA LEU A 56 3.56 0.14 5.22
C LEU A 56 2.04 -0.10 5.28
N GLN A 57 1.51 -0.50 6.44
CA GLN A 57 0.08 -0.70 6.65
C GLN A 57 -0.70 0.61 6.51
N ASP A 58 -0.19 1.70 7.07
CA ASP A 58 -0.82 3.03 6.97
C ASP A 58 -0.92 3.48 5.50
N THR A 59 0.17 3.28 4.74
CA THR A 59 0.20 3.54 3.30
C THR A 59 -0.81 2.67 2.56
N LEU A 60 -0.89 1.38 2.90
CA LEU A 60 -1.79 0.41 2.26
C LEU A 60 -3.25 0.80 2.47
N HIS A 61 -3.66 1.12 3.70
CA HIS A 61 -5.02 1.57 4.00
C HIS A 61 -5.37 2.87 3.27
N GLY A 62 -4.43 3.81 3.17
CA GLY A 62 -4.63 5.06 2.43
C GLY A 62 -4.91 4.83 0.94
N ILE A 63 -4.19 3.88 0.32
CA ILE A 63 -4.37 3.50 -1.08
C ILE A 63 -5.65 2.70 -1.29
N GLU A 64 -5.98 1.75 -0.41
CA GLU A 64 -7.23 0.98 -0.47
C GLU A 64 -8.46 1.91 -0.36
N SER A 65 -8.42 2.86 0.57
CA SER A 65 -9.47 3.86 0.74
C SER A 65 -9.68 4.70 -0.53
N LYS A 66 -8.58 5.16 -1.15
CA LYS A 66 -8.63 5.86 -2.45
C LYS A 66 -9.17 4.98 -3.58
N SER A 67 -8.77 3.71 -3.62
CA SER A 67 -9.22 2.75 -4.65
C SER A 67 -10.73 2.50 -4.57
N TYR A 68 -11.28 2.42 -3.36
CA TYR A 68 -12.71 2.26 -3.14
C TYR A 68 -13.50 3.52 -3.55
N CYS A 69 -13.01 4.70 -3.14
CA CYS A 69 -13.64 5.98 -3.50
C CYS A 69 -13.65 6.22 -5.01
N SER A 70 -12.53 5.91 -5.70
CA SER A 70 -12.42 6.03 -7.16
C SER A 70 -13.43 5.14 -7.89
N ARG A 71 -13.72 3.95 -7.36
CA ARG A 71 -14.75 3.03 -7.89
C ARG A 71 -16.17 3.53 -7.64
N SER A 72 -16.39 4.21 -6.53
CA SER A 72 -17.70 4.74 -6.14
C SER A 72 -18.14 5.89 -7.04
N GLN A 73 -17.21 6.77 -7.45
CA GLN A 73 -17.49 7.87 -8.37
C GLN A 73 -17.89 7.39 -9.78
N LEU A 74 -17.34 6.28 -10.24
CA LEU A 74 -17.71 5.69 -11.54
C LEU A 74 -19.13 5.10 -11.56
N SER A 75 -19.66 4.70 -10.40
CA SER A 75 -21.01 4.12 -10.31
C SER A 75 -22.12 5.16 -10.17
N ALA A 76 -21.82 6.40 -9.74
CA ALA A 76 -22.82 7.44 -9.50
C ALA A 76 -23.24 8.23 -10.76
N GLY A 77 -22.65 7.93 -11.93
CA GLY A 77 -22.86 8.67 -13.17
C GLY A 77 -23.98 8.16 -14.11
N HIS A 78 -24.72 7.10 -13.76
CA HIS A 78 -25.64 6.44 -14.71
C HIS A 78 -27.13 6.44 -14.32
N THR A 79 -27.57 7.29 -13.39
CA THR A 79 -29.00 7.36 -12.99
C THR A 79 -29.58 8.79 -12.98
N ALA A 80 -29.05 9.69 -13.80
CA ALA A 80 -29.76 10.90 -14.19
C ALA A 80 -30.00 10.81 -15.70
N TRP A 81 -31.21 11.15 -16.16
CA TRP A 81 -31.72 11.04 -17.54
C TRP A 81 -32.43 9.71 -17.88
N HIS A 82 -33.67 9.54 -17.41
CA HIS A 82 -34.88 9.60 -18.26
C HIS A 82 -36.14 9.54 -17.40
#